data_AF-A0A0S7BHY0-F1
#
_entry.id   AF-A0A0S7BHY0-F1
#
_cell.length_a   1.000
_cell.length_b   1.000
_cell.length_c   1.000
_cell.angle_alpha   90.00
_cell.angle_beta   90.00
_cell.angle_gamma   90.00
#
_symmetry.space_group_name_H-M   'P 1'
#
loop_
_entity.id
_entity.type
_entity.pdbx_description
1 polymer ?
#
loop_
_entity_poly.entity_id
_entity_poly.type
_entity_poly.pdbx_seq_one_letter_code
_entity_poly.pdbx_strand_id
1 'polypeptide(L)'
;MENQPKLLNPPPRLTTALIGGFNAVANHVYLILPPIILDVFLWLGPRISLERILSPVIDDMNTTLQQLGSADMTQLMSTSFNLWKQFAEQFNFFSLLRTLPVGIPSLMAGSVDPATPLGGFTRLEVNSTAGMMLIGLVMVIFGLLLGCFYFSAVSRSSNGEKGFIFLRCSAWQAAQTVLLTLLSIALILTLALPGMFVISLVTLISPTLATIALFLVGLLAFWFLIPLVFSPHGIFTRQQNAVTSMLTSVRLVRYLMPSVSLFILVAILLIQGLNQLWSVPPANSWLTLVGIAGHAFIATSMLSASFVFYRSATAWLEENLSHMAQVRI
;
A
#
# COMPACT_ATOMS: atom_id res chain seq x y z
N MET A 1 6.66 33.16 37.04
CA MET A 1 6.57 31.72 36.78
C MET A 1 5.29 31.48 36.01
N GLU A 2 5.50 31.21 34.73
CA GLU A 2 4.57 30.84 33.66
C GLU A 2 3.31 30.08 34.11
N ASN A 3 2.14 30.67 33.86
CA ASN A 3 0.91 29.91 33.67
C ASN A 3 1.01 29.19 32.31
N GLN A 4 1.71 28.05 32.27
CA GLN A 4 1.59 27.17 31.11
C GLN A 4 0.17 26.58 31.11
N PRO A 5 -0.62 26.79 30.06
CA PRO A 5 -1.96 26.23 29.98
C PRO A 5 -1.86 24.70 30.00
N LYS A 6 -2.56 24.05 30.95
CA LYS A 6 -2.69 22.59 30.98
C LYS A 6 -3.35 22.14 29.68
N LEU A 7 -2.58 21.46 28.82
CA LEU A 7 -3.14 20.69 27.71
C LEU A 7 -4.12 19.66 28.29
N LEU A 8 -5.39 19.74 27.88
CA LEU A 8 -6.48 18.89 28.39
C LEU A 8 -6.31 17.42 27.97
N ASN A 9 -5.63 17.14 26.84
CA ASN A 9 -5.23 15.80 26.42
C ASN A 9 -3.75 15.72 26.01
N PRO A 10 -3.03 14.64 26.36
CA PRO A 10 -1.65 14.46 25.93
C PRO A 10 -1.58 14.23 24.40
N PRO A 11 -0.47 14.62 23.75
CA PRO A 11 -0.25 14.34 22.34
C PRO A 11 -0.33 12.83 22.05
N PRO A 12 -0.70 12.42 20.82
CA PRO A 12 -0.87 11.02 20.48
C PRO A 12 0.42 10.24 20.73
N ARG A 13 0.32 9.18 21.54
CA ARG A 13 1.45 8.34 21.92
C ARG A 13 1.48 7.08 21.05
N LEU A 14 2.66 6.80 20.49
CA LEU A 14 2.93 5.61 19.67
C LEU A 14 2.47 4.33 20.38
N THR A 15 2.88 4.13 21.63
CA THR A 15 2.60 2.92 22.40
C THR A 15 1.10 2.71 22.60
N THR A 16 0.36 3.76 22.94
CA THR A 16 -1.10 3.71 23.08
C THR A 16 -1.78 3.32 21.76
N ALA A 17 -1.32 3.88 20.63
CA ALA A 17 -1.87 3.53 19.33
C ALA A 17 -1.60 2.06 18.96
N LEU A 18 -0.39 1.56 19.18
CA LEU A 18 -0.02 0.18 18.88
C LEU A 18 -0.80 -0.82 19.76
N ILE A 19 -0.86 -0.56 21.07
CA ILE A 19 -1.64 -1.39 22.02
C ILE A 19 -3.13 -1.35 21.65
N GLY A 20 -3.67 -0.18 21.33
CA GLY A 20 -5.05 -0.02 20.89
C GLY A 20 -5.36 -0.81 19.62
N GLY A 21 -4.47 -0.75 18.63
CA GLY A 21 -4.62 -1.50 17.39
C GLY A 21 -4.59 -3.02 17.58
N PHE A 22 -3.63 -3.51 18.37
CA PHE A 22 -3.54 -4.92 18.73
C PHE A 22 -4.79 -5.39 19.48
N ASN A 23 -5.21 -4.66 20.52
CA ASN A 23 -6.40 -5.00 21.30
C ASN A 23 -7.67 -4.99 20.45
N ALA A 24 -7.80 -4.04 19.51
CA ALA A 24 -8.95 -3.99 18.61
C ALA A 24 -9.04 -5.24 17.72
N VAL A 25 -7.90 -5.77 17.24
CA VAL A 25 -7.87 -7.02 16.46
C VAL A 25 -8.03 -8.24 17.35
N ALA A 26 -7.39 -8.29 18.52
CA ALA A 26 -7.53 -9.40 19.46
C ALA A 26 -9.00 -9.59 19.91
N ASN A 27 -9.73 -8.50 20.14
CA ASN A 27 -11.16 -8.54 20.48
C ASN A 27 -12.07 -8.84 19.27
N HIS A 28 -11.56 -8.73 18.05
CA HIS A 28 -12.31 -8.95 16.81
C HIS A 28 -11.48 -9.79 15.82
N VAL A 29 -11.02 -10.96 16.28
CA VAL A 29 -10.04 -11.78 15.54
C VAL A 29 -10.51 -12.14 14.13
N TYR A 30 -11.81 -12.22 13.89
CA TYR A 30 -12.38 -12.48 12.55
C TYR A 30 -12.01 -11.41 11.51
N LEU A 31 -11.53 -10.23 11.90
CA LEU A 31 -11.02 -9.21 10.99
C LEU A 31 -9.76 -9.65 10.22
N ILE A 32 -9.07 -10.71 10.66
CA ILE A 32 -7.93 -11.26 9.93
C ILE A 32 -8.37 -12.17 8.77
N LEU A 33 -9.65 -12.56 8.69
CA LEU A 33 -10.14 -13.46 7.65
C LEU A 33 -10.01 -12.89 6.23
N PRO A 34 -10.34 -11.62 5.94
CA PRO A 34 -10.20 -11.10 4.58
C PRO A 34 -8.75 -11.16 4.05
N PRO A 35 -7.71 -10.73 4.81
CA PRO A 35 -6.32 -10.96 4.41
C PRO A 35 -5.98 -12.45 4.20
N ILE A 36 -6.40 -13.35 5.10
CA ILE A 36 -6.14 -14.79 4.96
C ILE A 36 -6.78 -15.34 3.68
N ILE A 37 -8.04 -15.01 3.42
CA ILE A 37 -8.77 -15.48 2.24
C ILE A 37 -8.09 -14.97 0.97
N LEU A 38 -7.70 -13.70 0.92
CA LEU A 38 -6.99 -13.13 -0.22
C LEU A 38 -5.63 -13.82 -0.42
N ASP A 39 -4.86 -14.02 0.64
CA ASP A 39 -3.55 -14.68 0.55
C ASP A 39 -3.66 -16.14 0.11
N VAL A 40 -4.59 -16.91 0.69
CA VAL A 40 -4.83 -18.31 0.29
C VAL A 40 -5.27 -18.38 -1.18
N PHE A 41 -6.13 -17.46 -1.62
CA PHE A 41 -6.54 -17.36 -3.01
C PHE A 41 -5.35 -17.03 -3.94
N LEU A 42 -4.50 -16.08 -3.57
CA LEU A 42 -3.34 -15.70 -4.38
C LEU A 42 -2.23 -16.77 -4.38
N TRP A 43 -2.13 -17.55 -3.32
CA TRP A 43 -1.15 -18.62 -3.16
C TRP A 43 -1.56 -19.91 -3.89
N LEU A 44 -2.75 -20.44 -3.59
CA LEU A 44 -3.22 -21.74 -4.09
C LEU A 44 -4.15 -21.64 -5.29
N GLY A 45 -4.70 -20.45 -5.57
CA GLY A 45 -5.63 -20.23 -6.66
C GLY A 45 -4.97 -20.17 -8.04
N PRO A 46 -5.79 -20.03 -9.11
CA PRO A 46 -5.27 -19.86 -10.45
C PRO A 46 -4.51 -18.53 -10.58
N ARG A 47 -3.56 -18.48 -11.51
CA ARG A 47 -2.81 -17.26 -11.83
C ARG A 47 -3.10 -16.85 -13.26
N ILE A 48 -3.40 -15.57 -13.47
CA ILE A 48 -3.48 -14.99 -14.82
C ILE A 48 -2.09 -14.42 -15.14
N SER A 49 -1.47 -14.93 -16.21
CA SER A 49 -0.12 -14.52 -16.65
C SER A 49 -0.18 -13.34 -17.62
N LEU A 50 0.85 -12.48 -17.56
CA LEU A 50 1.07 -11.38 -18.51
C LEU A 50 1.96 -11.77 -19.69
N GLU A 51 2.62 -12.93 -19.61
CA GLU A 51 3.63 -13.43 -20.54
C GLU A 51 3.20 -13.30 -22.01
N ARG A 52 2.02 -13.81 -22.36
CA ARG A 52 1.54 -13.79 -23.75
C ARG A 52 1.38 -12.39 -24.35
N ILE A 53 1.11 -11.38 -23.52
CA ILE A 53 0.89 -10.00 -23.98
C ILE A 53 2.19 -9.18 -23.89
N LEU A 54 3.01 -9.41 -22.87
CA LEU A 54 4.23 -8.64 -22.66
C LEU A 54 5.44 -9.21 -23.40
N SER A 55 5.58 -10.54 -23.53
CA SER A 55 6.75 -11.15 -24.17
C SER A 55 6.98 -10.67 -25.61
N PRO A 56 5.96 -10.58 -26.49
CA PRO A 56 6.15 -10.05 -27.84
C PRO A 56 6.64 -8.60 -27.84
N VAL A 57 6.14 -7.76 -26.92
CA VAL A 57 6.56 -6.35 -26.79
C VAL A 57 8.02 -6.28 -26.33
N ILE A 58 8.40 -7.11 -25.34
CA ILE A 58 9.78 -7.17 -24.84
C ILE A 58 10.74 -7.65 -25.93
N ASP A 59 10.33 -8.67 -26.70
CA ASP A 59 11.15 -9.22 -27.79
C ASP A 59 11.35 -8.21 -28.93
N ASP A 60 10.31 -7.46 -29.28
CA ASP A 60 10.40 -6.40 -30.30
C ASP A 60 11.32 -5.24 -29.83
N MET A 61 11.20 -4.82 -28.57
CA MET A 61 12.09 -3.83 -27.98
C MET A 61 13.55 -4.30 -27.93
N ASN A 62 13.78 -5.56 -27.56
CA ASN A 62 15.13 -6.14 -27.53
C ASN A 62 15.72 -6.24 -28.94
N THR A 63 14.92 -6.65 -29.93
CA THR A 63 15.35 -6.73 -31.33
C THR A 63 15.69 -5.34 -31.88
N THR A 64 14.85 -4.35 -31.61
CA THR A 64 15.10 -2.95 -32.00
C THR A 64 16.38 -2.42 -31.39
N LEU A 65 16.63 -2.72 -30.11
CA LEU A 65 17.85 -2.30 -29.44
C LEU A 65 19.10 -3.00 -30.00
N GLN A 66 19.02 -4.28 -30.35
CA GLN A 66 20.12 -5.00 -30.98
C GLN A 66 20.48 -4.44 -32.36
N GLN A 67 19.49 -3.91 -33.10
CA GLN A 67 19.70 -3.34 -34.42
C GLN A 67 20.21 -1.89 -34.40
N LEU A 68 19.73 -1.08 -33.45
CA LEU A 68 19.98 0.37 -33.41
C LEU A 68 20.92 0.81 -32.28
N GLY A 69 21.15 -0.04 -31.29
CA GLY A 69 21.95 0.25 -30.10
C GLY A 69 23.45 -0.02 -30.30
N SER A 70 24.28 0.70 -29.54
CA SER A 70 25.70 0.37 -29.42
C SER A 70 25.91 -0.93 -28.63
N ALA A 71 27.02 -1.62 -28.84
CA ALA A 71 27.34 -2.88 -28.14
C ALA A 71 27.23 -2.75 -26.61
N ASP A 72 27.74 -1.63 -26.05
CA ASP A 72 27.67 -1.34 -24.61
C ASP A 72 26.21 -1.16 -24.11
N MET A 73 25.36 -0.50 -24.90
CA MET A 73 23.95 -0.29 -24.57
C MET A 73 23.16 -1.59 -24.60
N THR A 74 23.40 -2.42 -25.62
CA THR A 74 22.74 -3.72 -25.81
C THR A 74 23.07 -4.66 -24.65
N GLN A 75 24.33 -4.68 -24.21
CA GLN A 75 24.75 -5.46 -23.04
C GLN A 75 24.07 -4.96 -21.76
N LEU A 76 24.05 -3.64 -21.52
CA LEU A 76 23.44 -3.05 -20.33
C LEU A 76 21.93 -3.36 -20.22
N MET A 77 21.20 -3.28 -21.33
CA MET A 77 19.74 -3.48 -21.36
C MET A 77 19.29 -4.93 -21.43
N SER A 78 20.15 -5.85 -21.88
CA SER A 78 19.83 -7.29 -21.90
C SER A 78 19.43 -7.82 -20.51
N THR A 79 20.08 -7.33 -19.46
CA THR A 79 19.77 -7.66 -18.07
C THR A 79 18.37 -7.15 -17.69
N SER A 80 18.03 -5.92 -18.09
CA SER A 80 16.70 -5.35 -17.88
C SER A 80 15.60 -6.14 -18.57
N PHE A 81 15.81 -6.56 -19.83
CA PHE A 81 14.82 -7.36 -20.56
C PHE A 81 14.57 -8.73 -19.91
N ASN A 82 15.60 -9.39 -19.39
CA ASN A 82 15.44 -10.64 -18.65
C ASN A 82 14.60 -10.46 -17.38
N LEU A 83 14.81 -9.36 -16.65
CA LEU A 83 13.98 -9.03 -15.47
C LEU A 83 12.52 -8.80 -15.86
N TRP A 84 12.27 -8.11 -16.97
CA TRP A 84 10.90 -7.90 -17.48
C TRP A 84 10.22 -9.18 -17.93
N LYS A 85 10.95 -10.10 -18.58
CA LYS A 85 10.43 -11.43 -18.95
C LYS A 85 10.08 -12.25 -17.72
N GLN A 86 11.01 -12.32 -16.76
CA GLN A 86 10.76 -13.02 -15.49
C GLN A 86 9.54 -12.44 -14.76
N PHE A 87 9.40 -11.11 -14.73
CA PHE A 87 8.21 -10.46 -14.18
C PHE A 87 6.94 -10.88 -14.94
N ALA A 88 6.93 -10.82 -16.27
CA ALA A 88 5.77 -11.18 -17.07
C ALA A 88 5.32 -12.64 -16.87
N GLU A 89 6.27 -13.55 -16.66
CA GLU A 89 6.04 -14.98 -16.40
C GLU A 89 5.51 -15.25 -14.98
N GLN A 90 6.03 -14.54 -13.98
CA GLN A 90 5.79 -14.84 -12.57
C GLN A 90 4.70 -13.96 -11.96
N PHE A 91 4.36 -12.83 -12.58
CA PHE A 91 3.36 -11.91 -12.08
C PHE A 91 1.96 -12.52 -12.13
N ASN A 92 1.34 -12.66 -10.95
CA ASN A 92 -0.06 -13.03 -10.85
C ASN A 92 -0.94 -11.80 -11.04
N PHE A 93 -1.70 -11.70 -12.13
CA PHE A 93 -2.57 -10.55 -12.38
C PHE A 93 -3.69 -10.39 -11.34
N PHE A 94 -4.07 -11.46 -10.62
CA PHE A 94 -4.99 -11.35 -9.48
C PHE A 94 -4.41 -10.55 -8.31
N SER A 95 -3.09 -10.31 -8.26
CA SER A 95 -2.47 -9.43 -7.27
C SER A 95 -3.02 -8.00 -7.31
N LEU A 96 -3.64 -7.58 -8.42
CA LEU A 96 -4.36 -6.30 -8.55
C LEU A 96 -5.54 -6.15 -7.58
N LEU A 97 -6.01 -7.24 -6.98
CA LEU A 97 -6.98 -7.20 -5.87
C LEU A 97 -6.41 -6.52 -4.62
N ARG A 98 -5.08 -6.52 -4.44
CA ARG A 98 -4.39 -5.75 -3.41
C ARG A 98 -4.17 -4.32 -3.92
N THR A 99 -5.14 -3.47 -3.66
CA THR A 99 -5.14 -2.07 -4.09
C THR A 99 -4.45 -1.14 -3.09
N LEU A 100 -3.98 0.01 -3.57
CA LEU A 100 -3.43 1.12 -2.77
C LEU A 100 -4.12 2.43 -3.18
N PRO A 101 -4.34 3.38 -2.25
CA PRO A 101 -3.96 3.36 -0.83
C PRO A 101 -4.93 2.59 0.08
N VAL A 102 -6.07 2.15 -0.44
CA VAL A 102 -7.09 1.38 0.30
C VAL A 102 -7.19 0.00 -0.33
N GLY A 103 -6.91 -1.05 0.45
CA GLY A 103 -6.94 -2.44 -0.03
C GLY A 103 -6.71 -3.43 1.11
N ILE A 104 -7.02 -4.70 0.87
CA ILE A 104 -6.76 -5.76 1.85
C ILE A 104 -5.25 -6.08 1.82
N PRO A 105 -4.55 -6.09 2.97
CA PRO A 105 -3.14 -6.47 3.02
C PRO A 105 -2.97 -7.94 2.63
N SER A 106 -1.86 -8.24 1.97
CA SER A 106 -1.59 -9.58 1.47
C SER A 106 -0.08 -9.81 1.40
N LEU A 107 0.36 -10.93 1.97
CA LEU A 107 1.74 -11.44 1.89
C LEU A 107 2.02 -12.02 0.51
N MET A 108 1.03 -12.69 -0.09
CA MET A 108 1.16 -13.48 -1.31
C MET A 108 1.06 -12.65 -2.59
N ALA A 109 0.47 -11.44 -2.53
CA ALA A 109 0.38 -10.53 -3.68
C ALA A 109 1.75 -10.09 -4.23
N GLY A 110 2.80 -10.13 -3.42
CA GLY A 110 4.18 -9.87 -3.84
C GLY A 110 5.01 -11.13 -4.09
N SER A 111 4.44 -12.33 -3.92
CA SER A 111 5.18 -13.59 -4.10
C SER A 111 5.35 -13.90 -5.58
N VAL A 112 6.59 -14.19 -5.96
CA VAL A 112 6.97 -14.63 -7.32
C VAL A 112 7.29 -16.13 -7.37
N ASP A 113 7.21 -16.82 -6.23
CA ASP A 113 7.50 -18.26 -6.14
C ASP A 113 6.42 -19.07 -6.89
N PRO A 114 6.81 -19.90 -7.87
CA PRO A 114 5.89 -20.77 -8.59
C PRO A 114 5.44 -21.99 -7.76
N ALA A 115 6.08 -22.28 -6.63
CA ALA A 115 5.83 -23.48 -5.87
C ALA A 115 4.59 -23.36 -4.98
N THR A 116 3.80 -24.44 -4.93
CA THR A 116 2.67 -24.61 -4.01
C THR A 116 2.70 -26.04 -3.46
N PRO A 117 2.10 -26.31 -2.29
CA PRO A 117 1.98 -27.68 -1.77
C PRO A 117 1.12 -28.58 -2.67
N LEU A 118 0.40 -28.00 -3.65
CA LEU A 118 -0.41 -28.71 -4.64
C LEU A 118 0.40 -29.13 -5.88
N GLY A 119 1.71 -28.84 -5.93
CA GLY A 119 2.58 -29.21 -7.05
C GLY A 119 2.61 -28.19 -8.19
N GLY A 120 2.08 -26.97 -7.98
CA GLY A 120 2.07 -25.88 -8.95
C GLY A 120 0.80 -25.05 -8.93
N PHE A 121 0.59 -24.23 -9.95
CA PHE A 121 -0.60 -23.40 -10.11
C PHE A 121 -1.19 -23.55 -11.51
N THR A 122 -2.50 -23.40 -11.62
CA THR A 122 -3.18 -23.34 -12.91
C THR A 122 -2.92 -21.98 -13.55
N ARG A 123 -2.27 -21.97 -14.71
CA ARG A 123 -2.06 -20.76 -15.52
C ARG A 123 -3.27 -20.50 -16.41
N LEU A 124 -3.80 -19.29 -16.32
CA LEU A 124 -4.82 -18.76 -17.21
C LEU A 124 -4.18 -17.72 -18.10
N GLU A 125 -4.35 -17.87 -19.41
CA GLU A 125 -3.86 -16.91 -20.40
C GLU A 125 -5.01 -16.06 -20.94
N VAL A 126 -4.72 -14.78 -21.16
CA VAL A 126 -5.66 -13.86 -21.80
C VAL A 126 -5.17 -13.58 -23.21
N ASN A 127 -5.99 -13.90 -24.20
CA ASN A 127 -5.61 -13.85 -25.62
C ASN A 127 -5.72 -12.44 -26.25
N SER A 128 -6.12 -11.44 -25.46
CA SER A 128 -6.40 -10.08 -25.97
C SER A 128 -5.95 -9.02 -24.98
N THR A 129 -5.20 -8.02 -25.48
CA THR A 129 -4.79 -6.85 -24.70
C THR A 129 -5.98 -6.09 -24.13
N ALA A 130 -7.04 -5.91 -24.92
CA ALA A 130 -8.27 -5.26 -24.46
C ALA A 130 -8.98 -6.07 -23.37
N GLY A 131 -9.02 -7.41 -23.53
CA GLY A 131 -9.54 -8.31 -22.50
C GLY A 131 -8.76 -8.21 -21.19
N MET A 132 -7.44 -8.14 -21.26
CA MET A 132 -6.58 -7.99 -20.08
C MET A 132 -6.77 -6.64 -19.39
N MET A 133 -6.88 -5.55 -20.15
CA MET A 133 -7.20 -4.23 -19.58
C MET A 133 -8.55 -4.22 -18.89
N LEU A 134 -9.57 -4.84 -19.48
CA LEU A 134 -10.91 -4.94 -18.88
C LEU A 134 -10.87 -5.78 -17.60
N ILE A 135 -10.21 -6.95 -17.61
CA ILE A 135 -10.03 -7.78 -16.42
C ILE A 135 -9.30 -6.98 -15.33
N GLY A 136 -8.24 -6.25 -15.69
CA GLY A 136 -7.47 -5.45 -14.74
C GLY A 136 -8.30 -4.36 -14.09
N LEU A 137 -9.10 -3.64 -14.90
CA LEU A 137 -10.05 -2.64 -14.42
C LEU A 137 -11.06 -3.26 -13.43
N VAL A 138 -11.64 -4.42 -13.78
CA VAL A 138 -12.57 -5.13 -12.91
C VAL A 138 -11.90 -5.56 -11.60
N MET A 139 -10.68 -6.10 -11.65
CA MET A 139 -9.93 -6.51 -10.45
C MET A 139 -9.60 -5.33 -9.55
N VAL A 140 -9.19 -4.19 -10.11
CA VAL A 140 -8.93 -2.97 -9.33
C VAL A 140 -10.21 -2.45 -8.69
N ILE A 141 -11.31 -2.35 -9.44
CA ILE A 141 -12.60 -1.89 -8.89
C ILE A 141 -13.06 -2.84 -7.76
N PHE A 142 -12.98 -4.15 -7.98
CA PHE A 142 -13.35 -5.14 -6.99
C PHE A 142 -12.45 -5.08 -5.75
N GLY A 143 -11.14 -4.97 -5.93
CA GLY A 143 -10.15 -4.79 -4.86
C GLY A 143 -10.41 -3.52 -4.03
N LEU A 144 -10.76 -2.40 -4.68
CA LEU A 144 -11.13 -1.16 -3.98
C LEU A 144 -12.42 -1.30 -3.17
N LEU A 145 -13.42 -2.02 -3.69
CA LEU A 145 -14.65 -2.30 -2.94
C LEU A 145 -14.35 -3.17 -1.72
N LEU A 146 -13.62 -4.27 -1.89
CA LEU A 146 -13.16 -5.12 -0.79
C LEU A 146 -12.36 -4.33 0.25
N GLY A 147 -11.43 -3.50 -0.21
CA GLY A 147 -10.67 -2.57 0.62
C GLY A 147 -11.57 -1.61 1.40
N CYS A 148 -12.63 -1.07 0.78
CA CYS A 148 -13.59 -0.21 1.47
C CYS A 148 -14.33 -0.95 2.60
N PHE A 149 -14.85 -2.15 2.33
CA PHE A 149 -15.50 -2.96 3.37
C PHE A 149 -14.56 -3.25 4.53
N TYR A 150 -13.31 -3.61 4.21
CA TYR A 150 -12.28 -3.94 5.17
C TYR A 150 -11.87 -2.72 6.02
N PHE A 151 -11.48 -1.59 5.40
CA PHE A 151 -11.09 -0.37 6.12
C PHE A 151 -12.23 0.18 6.98
N SER A 152 -13.47 0.09 6.51
CA SER A 152 -14.64 0.53 7.28
C SER A 152 -14.86 -0.33 8.52
N ALA A 153 -14.66 -1.65 8.44
CA ALA A 153 -14.75 -2.54 9.59
C ALA A 153 -13.60 -2.33 10.59
N VAL A 154 -12.36 -2.17 10.10
CA VAL A 154 -11.20 -1.90 10.97
C VAL A 154 -11.30 -0.52 11.63
N SER A 155 -11.80 0.49 10.92
CA SER A 155 -12.07 1.82 11.49
C SER A 155 -13.07 1.77 12.64
N ARG A 156 -14.12 0.95 12.54
CA ARG A 156 -15.12 0.77 13.60
C ARG A 156 -14.58 -0.02 14.79
N SER A 157 -13.87 -1.12 14.56
CA SER A 157 -13.31 -1.92 15.65
C SER A 157 -12.27 -1.14 16.47
N SER A 158 -11.50 -0.26 15.83
CA SER A 158 -10.57 0.64 16.51
C SER A 158 -11.23 1.74 17.36
N ASN A 159 -12.54 1.96 17.23
CA ASN A 159 -13.31 2.95 17.99
C ASN A 159 -13.92 2.39 19.29
N GLY A 160 -13.59 1.14 19.66
CA GLY A 160 -14.14 0.50 20.86
C GLY A 160 -15.59 0.06 20.73
N GLU A 161 -16.12 -0.03 19.50
CA GLU A 161 -17.40 -0.70 19.25
C GLU A 161 -17.33 -2.14 19.76
N LYS A 162 -18.33 -2.57 20.53
CA LYS A 162 -18.41 -3.90 21.12
C LYS A 162 -19.29 -4.81 20.27
N GLY A 163 -18.90 -6.07 20.14
CA GLY A 163 -19.67 -7.10 19.45
C GLY A 163 -19.23 -7.31 18.01
N PHE A 164 -20.03 -8.04 17.24
CA PHE A 164 -19.68 -8.37 15.87
C PHE A 164 -19.80 -7.16 14.94
N ILE A 165 -18.67 -6.70 14.42
CA ILE A 165 -18.57 -5.63 13.42
C ILE A 165 -18.81 -6.22 12.03
N PHE A 166 -19.98 -5.96 11.46
CA PHE A 166 -20.31 -6.33 10.10
C PHE A 166 -19.43 -5.61 9.08
N LEU A 167 -19.07 -6.31 8.00
CA LEU A 167 -18.46 -5.71 6.82
C LEU A 167 -19.49 -4.84 6.12
N ARG A 168 -19.33 -3.53 6.23
CA ARG A 168 -20.20 -2.54 5.58
C ARG A 168 -19.37 -1.39 5.04
N CYS A 169 -19.59 -1.04 3.78
CA CYS A 169 -19.06 0.15 3.13
C CYS A 169 -20.26 0.98 2.67
N SER A 170 -20.27 2.28 2.98
CA SER A 170 -21.28 3.19 2.42
C SER A 170 -20.95 3.48 0.95
N ALA A 171 -21.96 3.70 0.11
CA ALA A 171 -21.75 4.13 -1.27
C ALA A 171 -20.89 5.40 -1.38
N TRP A 172 -21.02 6.29 -0.39
CA TRP A 172 -20.14 7.47 -0.26
C TRP A 172 -18.68 7.08 -0.04
N GLN A 173 -18.40 6.19 0.92
CA GLN A 173 -17.04 5.72 1.21
C GLN A 173 -16.42 5.01 -0.01
N ALA A 174 -17.21 4.22 -0.74
CA ALA A 174 -16.76 3.58 -1.97
C ALA A 174 -16.37 4.62 -3.03
N ALA A 175 -17.24 5.60 -3.30
CA ALA A 175 -16.98 6.66 -4.27
C ALA A 175 -15.73 7.49 -3.89
N GLN A 176 -15.58 7.86 -2.62
CA GLN A 176 -14.41 8.61 -2.15
C GLN A 176 -13.13 7.77 -2.15
N THR A 177 -13.23 6.45 -1.95
CA THR A 177 -12.08 5.53 -2.08
C THR A 177 -11.59 5.43 -3.53
N VAL A 178 -12.53 5.34 -4.48
CA VAL A 178 -12.19 5.37 -5.92
C VAL A 178 -11.56 6.71 -6.28
N LEU A 179 -12.17 7.83 -5.88
CA LEU A 179 -11.62 9.16 -6.14
C LEU A 179 -10.23 9.35 -5.52
N LEU A 180 -10.02 8.91 -4.27
CA LEU A 180 -8.72 8.96 -3.61
C LEU A 180 -7.66 8.16 -4.37
N THR A 181 -8.04 6.99 -4.90
CA THR A 181 -7.14 6.14 -5.69
C THR A 181 -6.77 6.82 -7.00
N LEU A 182 -7.75 7.39 -7.72
CA LEU A 182 -7.50 8.15 -8.95
C LEU A 182 -6.60 9.37 -8.71
N LEU A 183 -6.83 10.12 -7.64
CA LEU A 183 -5.98 11.25 -7.25
C LEU A 183 -4.56 10.81 -6.89
N SER A 184 -4.43 9.67 -6.21
CA SER A 184 -3.12 9.10 -5.84
C SER A 184 -2.35 8.63 -7.09
N ILE A 185 -3.03 7.98 -8.04
CA ILE A 185 -2.45 7.60 -9.33
C ILE A 185 -2.02 8.85 -10.11
N ALA A 186 -2.88 9.86 -10.21
CA ALA A 186 -2.56 11.11 -10.88
C ALA A 186 -1.32 11.78 -10.27
N LEU A 187 -1.24 11.85 -8.93
CA LEU A 187 -0.07 12.38 -8.23
C LEU A 187 1.20 11.58 -8.53
N ILE A 188 1.13 10.24 -8.47
CA ILE A 188 2.28 9.39 -8.78
C ILE A 188 2.74 9.63 -10.22
N LEU A 189 1.83 9.70 -11.19
CA LEU A 189 2.17 9.98 -12.59
C LEU A 189 2.80 11.37 -12.76
N THR A 190 2.26 12.40 -12.09
CA THR A 190 2.83 13.76 -12.10
C THR A 190 4.26 13.80 -11.53
N LEU A 191 4.57 12.98 -10.52
CA LEU A 191 5.92 12.89 -9.94
C LEU A 191 6.85 12.00 -10.76
N ALA A 192 6.35 10.87 -11.26
CA ALA A 192 7.13 9.86 -11.96
C ALA A 192 7.56 10.31 -13.35
N LEU A 193 6.70 10.99 -14.12
CA LEU A 193 7.03 11.43 -15.48
C LEU A 193 8.26 12.35 -15.54
N PRO A 194 8.34 13.44 -14.75
CA PRO A 194 9.55 14.25 -14.67
C PRO A 194 10.75 13.48 -14.13
N GLY A 195 10.54 12.63 -13.12
CA GLY A 195 11.59 11.80 -12.55
C GLY A 195 12.23 10.87 -13.58
N MET A 196 11.42 10.16 -14.36
CA MET A 196 11.90 9.30 -15.45
C MET A 196 12.64 10.10 -16.53
N PHE A 197 12.15 11.30 -16.88
CA PHE A 197 12.84 12.17 -17.82
C PHE A 197 14.23 12.59 -17.32
N VAL A 198 14.34 13.01 -16.06
CA VAL A 198 15.62 13.36 -15.44
C VAL A 198 16.57 12.15 -15.42
N ILE A 199 16.08 10.98 -15.01
CA ILE A 199 16.88 9.75 -14.96
C ILE A 199 17.40 9.39 -16.36
N SER A 200 16.56 9.45 -17.39
CA SER A 200 16.95 9.16 -18.77
C SER A 200 18.05 10.11 -19.27
N LEU A 201 17.93 11.41 -19.01
CA LEU A 201 18.96 12.39 -19.38
C LEU A 201 20.29 12.15 -18.65
N VAL A 202 20.24 11.84 -17.35
CA VAL A 202 21.45 11.57 -16.56
C VAL A 202 22.11 10.26 -16.98
N THR A 203 21.32 9.25 -17.37
CA THR A 203 21.82 7.96 -17.89
C THR A 203 22.66 8.15 -19.13
N LEU A 204 22.31 9.11 -20.00
CA LEU A 204 23.08 9.44 -21.20
C LEU A 204 24.48 10.00 -20.87
N ILE A 205 24.63 10.65 -19.71
CA ILE A 205 25.92 11.19 -19.23
C ILE A 205 26.71 10.09 -18.53
N SER A 206 26.09 9.40 -17.57
CA SER A 206 26.71 8.32 -16.80
C SER A 206 25.67 7.42 -16.13
N PRO A 207 25.72 6.08 -16.32
CA PRO A 207 24.85 5.14 -15.62
C PRO A 207 24.96 5.20 -14.08
N THR A 208 26.16 5.47 -13.55
CA THR A 208 26.39 5.61 -12.10
C THR A 208 25.66 6.83 -11.54
N LEU A 209 25.72 7.97 -12.25
CA LEU A 209 24.98 9.17 -11.86
C LEU A 209 23.46 8.94 -11.93
N ALA A 210 22.98 8.14 -12.88
CA ALA A 210 21.56 7.81 -12.98
C ALA A 210 21.04 7.04 -11.77
N THR A 211 21.89 6.18 -11.17
CA THR A 211 21.54 5.47 -9.93
C THR A 211 21.39 6.44 -8.76
N ILE A 212 22.26 7.45 -8.67
CA ILE A 212 22.14 8.53 -7.66
C ILE A 212 20.88 9.36 -7.92
N ALA A 213 20.61 9.72 -9.18
CA ALA A 213 19.41 10.46 -9.56
C ALA A 213 18.13 9.69 -9.22
N LEU A 214 18.09 8.37 -9.48
CA LEU A 214 16.99 7.50 -9.11
C LEU A 214 16.73 7.53 -7.60
N PHE A 215 17.80 7.44 -6.79
CA PHE A 215 17.68 7.53 -5.33
C PHE A 215 17.10 8.89 -4.89
N LEU A 216 17.58 10.00 -5.46
CA LEU A 216 17.07 11.34 -5.14
C LEU A 216 15.61 11.54 -5.55
N VAL A 217 15.22 11.06 -6.74
CA VAL A 217 13.82 11.06 -7.19
C VAL A 217 12.95 10.24 -6.24
N GLY A 218 13.43 9.08 -5.79
CA GLY A 218 12.74 8.26 -4.80
C GLY A 218 12.56 8.98 -3.46
N LEU A 219 13.58 9.69 -2.98
CA LEU A 219 13.51 10.49 -1.76
C LEU A 219 12.48 11.63 -1.88
N LEU A 220 12.46 12.31 -3.03
CA LEU A 220 11.48 13.35 -3.32
C LEU A 220 10.06 12.76 -3.38
N ALA A 221 9.87 11.63 -4.05
CA ALA A 221 8.57 10.96 -4.10
C ALA A 221 8.09 10.58 -2.68
N PHE A 222 8.98 10.01 -1.86
CA PHE A 222 8.68 9.70 -0.46
C PHE A 222 8.28 10.94 0.33
N TRP A 223 8.98 12.06 0.14
CA TRP A 223 8.67 13.35 0.78
C TRP A 223 7.26 13.85 0.45
N PHE A 224 6.80 13.66 -0.79
CA PHE A 224 5.43 14.03 -1.19
C PHE A 224 4.37 13.03 -0.74
N LEU A 225 4.68 11.74 -0.69
CA LEU A 225 3.72 10.68 -0.38
C LEU A 225 3.47 10.50 1.11
N ILE A 226 4.49 10.67 1.97
CA ILE A 226 4.33 10.49 3.43
C ILE A 226 3.25 11.40 4.04
N PRO A 227 3.14 12.70 3.68
CA PRO A 227 2.04 13.55 4.11
C PRO A 227 0.64 13.03 3.80
N LEU A 228 0.50 12.06 2.89
CA LEU A 228 -0.78 11.49 2.47
C LEU A 228 -1.10 10.15 3.13
N VAL A 229 -0.24 9.62 4.02
CA VAL A 229 -0.42 8.29 4.64
C VAL A 229 -1.76 8.14 5.37
N PHE A 230 -2.30 9.23 5.93
CA PHE A 230 -3.56 9.23 6.66
C PHE A 230 -4.77 9.65 5.80
N SER A 231 -4.61 9.77 4.48
CA SER A 231 -5.70 10.16 3.58
C SER A 231 -6.87 9.16 3.58
N PRO A 232 -6.68 7.83 3.68
CA PRO A 232 -7.81 6.93 3.88
C PRO A 232 -8.56 7.19 5.19
N HIS A 233 -7.83 7.53 6.26
CA HIS A 233 -8.38 7.58 7.61
C HIS A 233 -9.46 8.64 7.77
N GLY A 234 -9.31 9.81 7.16
CA GLY A 234 -10.34 10.86 7.21
C GLY A 234 -11.66 10.46 6.53
N ILE A 235 -11.62 9.65 5.47
CA ILE A 235 -12.81 9.10 4.80
C ILE A 235 -13.54 8.13 5.74
N PHE A 236 -12.81 7.18 6.35
CA PHE A 236 -13.43 6.11 7.14
C PHE A 236 -13.74 6.48 8.60
N THR A 237 -13.10 7.51 9.15
CA THR A 237 -13.36 7.95 10.53
C THR A 237 -14.24 9.19 10.60
N ARG A 238 -14.15 10.10 9.63
CA ARG A 238 -14.82 11.41 9.65
C ARG A 238 -15.72 11.68 8.44
N GLN A 239 -15.93 10.69 7.56
CA GLN A 239 -16.76 10.80 6.35
C GLN A 239 -16.34 11.93 5.40
N GLN A 240 -15.06 12.32 5.42
CA GLN A 240 -14.53 13.36 4.55
C GLN A 240 -14.55 12.92 3.08
N ASN A 241 -14.65 13.88 2.17
CA ASN A 241 -14.33 13.63 0.77
C ASN A 241 -12.81 13.43 0.57
N ALA A 242 -12.39 12.85 -0.55
CA ALA A 242 -11.01 12.48 -0.81
C ALA A 242 -10.04 13.66 -0.71
N VAL A 243 -10.38 14.81 -1.29
CA VAL A 243 -9.51 16.00 -1.30
C VAL A 243 -9.36 16.57 0.11
N THR A 244 -10.46 16.75 0.83
CA THR A 244 -10.43 17.20 2.22
C THR A 244 -9.65 16.23 3.11
N SER A 245 -9.77 14.92 2.87
CA SER A 245 -9.03 13.90 3.62
C SER A 245 -7.52 13.97 3.35
N MET A 246 -7.11 14.16 2.09
CA MET A 246 -5.70 14.36 1.72
C MET A 246 -5.13 15.63 2.37
N LEU A 247 -5.84 16.77 2.29
CA LEU A 247 -5.40 18.01 2.92
C LEU A 247 -5.33 17.92 4.45
N THR A 248 -6.28 17.21 5.06
CA THR A 248 -6.28 16.93 6.51
C THR A 248 -5.07 16.07 6.88
N SER A 249 -4.77 15.03 6.11
CA SER A 249 -3.57 14.21 6.29
C SER A 249 -2.31 15.07 6.22
N VAL A 250 -2.16 15.91 5.19
CA VAL A 250 -0.99 16.79 5.05
C VAL A 250 -0.84 17.72 6.25
N ARG A 251 -1.93 18.35 6.71
CA ARG A 251 -1.92 19.24 7.86
C ARG A 251 -1.53 18.50 9.14
N LEU A 252 -2.14 17.34 9.38
CA LEU A 252 -1.90 16.51 10.54
C LEU A 252 -0.43 16.07 10.61
N VAL A 253 0.08 15.54 9.49
CA VAL A 253 1.45 15.07 9.38
C VAL A 253 2.43 16.21 9.65
N ARG A 254 2.25 17.38 9.01
CA ARG A 254 3.14 18.55 9.19
C ARG A 254 3.14 19.08 10.63
N TYR A 255 1.98 19.11 11.28
CA TYR A 255 1.87 19.68 12.63
C TYR A 255 2.34 18.72 13.74
N LEU A 256 2.36 17.41 13.46
CA LEU A 256 2.80 16.36 14.41
C LEU A 256 4.10 15.64 13.98
N MET A 257 4.91 16.25 13.10
CA MET A 257 6.33 15.89 12.93
C MET A 257 7.03 16.23 14.25
N PRO A 258 7.52 15.27 15.08
CA PRO A 258 8.19 14.01 14.74
C PRO A 258 7.42 12.72 15.12
N SER A 259 6.34 12.82 15.88
CA SER A 259 5.58 11.67 16.38
C SER A 259 5.00 10.82 15.24
N VAL A 260 4.51 11.47 14.18
CA VAL A 260 4.00 10.80 12.98
C VAL A 260 5.10 10.01 12.27
N SER A 261 6.28 10.62 12.07
CA SER A 261 7.42 9.94 11.44
C SER A 261 7.86 8.73 12.23
N LEU A 262 7.94 8.84 13.56
CA LEU A 262 8.30 7.72 14.42
C LEU A 262 7.25 6.60 14.34
N PHE A 263 5.96 6.94 14.32
CA PHE A 263 4.89 5.96 14.14
C PHE A 263 5.02 5.22 12.79
N ILE A 264 5.19 5.96 11.70
CA ILE A 264 5.33 5.37 10.36
C ILE A 264 6.58 4.49 10.29
N LEU A 265 7.72 4.97 10.81
CA LEU A 265 8.97 4.21 10.83
C LEU A 265 8.79 2.89 11.58
N VAL A 266 8.23 2.92 12.80
CA VAL A 266 8.00 1.72 13.59
C VAL A 266 7.00 0.79 12.89
N ALA A 267 5.92 1.31 12.30
CA ALA A 267 4.97 0.51 11.56
C ALA A 267 5.62 -0.19 10.35
N ILE A 268 6.45 0.53 9.57
CA ILE A 268 7.19 -0.04 8.44
C ILE A 268 8.18 -1.10 8.92
N LEU A 269 8.96 -0.83 9.96
CA LEU A 269 9.94 -1.78 10.49
C LEU A 269 9.26 -3.06 10.99
N LEU A 270 8.13 -2.93 11.71
CA LEU A 270 7.37 -4.09 12.19
C LEU A 270 6.78 -4.88 11.04
N ILE A 271 6.10 -4.22 10.08
CA ILE A 271 5.49 -4.90 8.94
C ILE A 271 6.56 -5.60 8.10
N GLN A 272 7.62 -4.90 7.71
CA GLN A 272 8.66 -5.47 6.85
C GLN A 272 9.48 -6.53 7.58
N GLY A 273 9.90 -6.27 8.82
CA GLY A 273 10.67 -7.23 9.62
C GLY A 273 9.89 -8.52 9.87
N LEU A 274 8.60 -8.41 10.19
CA LEU A 274 7.75 -9.59 10.40
C LEU A 274 7.37 -10.27 9.09
N ASN A 275 7.20 -9.55 7.98
CA ASN A 275 6.99 -10.18 6.68
C ASN A 275 8.14 -11.11 6.30
N GLN A 276 9.39 -10.70 6.57
CA GLN A 276 10.56 -11.57 6.35
C GLN A 276 10.50 -12.85 7.19
N LEU A 277 10.10 -12.72 8.46
CA LEU A 277 9.91 -13.88 9.34
C LEU A 277 8.78 -14.80 8.84
N TRP A 278 7.66 -14.22 8.43
CA TRP A 278 6.47 -14.97 8.00
C TRP A 278 6.59 -15.60 6.61
N SER A 279 7.57 -15.17 5.82
CA SER A 279 7.91 -15.76 4.52
C SER A 279 9.03 -16.81 4.59
N VAL A 280 9.55 -17.15 5.78
CA VAL A 280 10.57 -18.21 5.95
C VAL A 280 10.07 -19.59 5.50
N PRO A 281 8.81 -19.99 5.76
CA PRO A 281 8.32 -21.29 5.30
C PRO A 281 8.40 -21.40 3.77
N PRO A 282 8.95 -22.50 3.22
CA PRO A 282 8.97 -22.74 1.78
C PRO A 282 7.56 -22.70 1.18
N ALA A 283 7.39 -22.09 -0.01
CA ALA A 283 6.06 -21.92 -0.62
C ALA A 283 5.36 -23.24 -0.99
N ASN A 284 6.10 -24.36 -1.07
CA ASN A 284 5.56 -25.71 -1.23
C ASN A 284 5.14 -26.39 0.10
N SER A 285 5.21 -25.68 1.22
CA SER A 285 4.88 -26.21 2.55
C SER A 285 3.56 -25.65 3.07
N TRP A 286 2.76 -26.50 3.72
CA TRP A 286 1.57 -26.05 4.45
C TRP A 286 1.89 -25.11 5.61
N LEU A 287 3.16 -25.07 6.06
CA LEU A 287 3.61 -24.12 7.08
C LEU A 287 3.46 -22.66 6.63
N THR A 288 3.37 -22.38 5.32
CA THR A 288 3.05 -21.05 4.77
C THR A 288 1.70 -20.52 5.27
N LEU A 289 0.73 -21.38 5.62
CA LEU A 289 -0.54 -20.94 6.23
C LEU A 289 -0.33 -20.22 7.56
N VAL A 290 0.65 -20.65 8.35
CA VAL A 290 1.01 -19.98 9.61
C VAL A 290 1.59 -18.59 9.33
N GLY A 291 2.43 -18.48 8.29
CA GLY A 291 2.95 -17.20 7.81
C GLY A 291 1.84 -16.25 7.35
N ILE A 292 0.89 -16.76 6.57
CA ILE A 292 -0.30 -16.01 6.12
C ILE A 292 -1.13 -15.51 7.32
N ALA A 293 -1.42 -16.38 8.29
CA ALA A 293 -2.16 -16.00 9.49
C ALA A 293 -1.43 -14.96 10.35
N GLY A 294 -0.10 -15.12 10.52
CA GLY A 294 0.76 -14.18 11.22
C GLY A 294 0.79 -12.81 10.54
N HIS A 295 0.99 -12.77 9.22
CA HIS A 295 0.91 -11.55 8.43
C HIS A 295 -0.45 -10.87 8.56
N ALA A 296 -1.53 -11.63 8.37
CA ALA A 296 -2.90 -11.11 8.46
C ALA A 296 -3.15 -10.42 9.81
N PHE A 297 -2.76 -11.05 10.91
CA PHE A 297 -2.91 -10.48 12.24
C PHE A 297 -2.10 -9.18 12.42
N ILE A 298 -0.82 -9.16 12.02
CA ILE A 298 0.07 -8.00 12.18
C ILE A 298 -0.37 -6.84 11.29
N ALA A 299 -0.68 -7.10 10.02
CA ALA A 299 -1.11 -6.07 9.08
C ALA A 299 -2.45 -5.45 9.51
N THR A 300 -3.41 -6.26 9.97
CA THR A 300 -4.69 -5.78 10.51
C THR A 300 -4.46 -4.94 11.78
N SER A 301 -3.57 -5.39 12.67
CA SER A 301 -3.25 -4.68 13.92
C SER A 301 -2.59 -3.33 13.67
N MET A 302 -1.68 -3.25 12.69
CA MET A 302 -1.04 -1.99 12.31
C MET A 302 -2.01 -1.03 11.61
N LEU A 303 -2.89 -1.55 10.74
CA LEU A 303 -3.96 -0.74 10.17
C LEU A 303 -4.87 -0.19 11.27
N SER A 304 -5.30 -1.02 12.21
CA SER A 304 -6.10 -0.59 13.36
C SER A 304 -5.37 0.45 14.22
N ALA A 305 -4.08 0.22 14.53
CA ALA A 305 -3.24 1.16 15.27
C ALA A 305 -3.16 2.53 14.57
N SER A 306 -3.08 2.55 13.25
CA SER A 306 -3.07 3.79 12.48
C SER A 306 -4.39 4.56 12.56
N PHE A 307 -5.54 3.87 12.70
CA PHE A 307 -6.82 4.51 13.00
C PHE A 307 -6.89 5.07 14.43
N VAL A 308 -6.40 4.33 15.43
CA VAL A 308 -6.30 4.82 16.81
C VAL A 308 -5.40 6.06 16.88
N PHE A 309 -4.24 6.01 16.21
CA PHE A 309 -3.31 7.14 16.12
C PHE A 309 -3.99 8.34 15.46
N TYR A 310 -4.61 8.14 14.29
CA TYR A 310 -5.26 9.22 13.53
C TYR A 310 -6.33 9.93 14.36
N ARG A 311 -7.25 9.18 15.00
CA ARG A 311 -8.32 9.75 15.84
C ARG A 311 -7.73 10.61 16.97
N SER A 312 -6.76 10.05 17.69
CA SER A 312 -6.08 10.75 18.80
C SER A 312 -5.38 12.02 18.33
N ALA A 313 -4.68 11.94 17.20
CA ALA A 313 -3.96 13.05 16.61
C ALA A 313 -4.90 14.17 16.12
N THR A 314 -6.02 13.82 15.49
CA THR A 314 -7.01 14.82 15.05
C THR A 314 -7.71 15.50 16.21
N ALA A 315 -8.07 14.76 17.27
CA ALA A 315 -8.69 15.34 18.45
C ALA A 315 -7.75 16.36 19.14
N TRP A 316 -6.48 15.98 19.32
CA TRP A 316 -5.46 16.87 19.87
C TRP A 316 -5.23 18.13 19.02
N LEU A 317 -5.21 17.98 17.69
CA LEU A 317 -5.03 19.12 16.78
C LEU A 317 -6.20 20.12 16.87
N GLU A 318 -7.43 19.63 16.95
CA GLU A 318 -8.62 20.48 17.04
C GLU A 318 -8.70 21.22 18.36
N GLU A 319 -8.39 20.54 19.45
CA GLU A 319 -8.34 21.13 20.79
C GLU A 319 -7.28 22.24 20.86
N ASN A 320 -6.06 21.98 20.37
CA ASN A 320 -4.99 22.99 20.37
C ASN A 320 -5.28 24.19 19.47
N LEU A 321 -5.86 23.96 18.29
CA LEU A 321 -6.26 25.05 17.40
C LEU A 321 -7.36 25.91 18.04
N SER A 322 -8.33 25.29 18.72
CA SER A 322 -9.38 26.03 19.43
C SER A 322 -8.82 26.86 20.59
N HIS A 323 -7.89 26.30 21.38
CA HIS A 323 -7.23 27.00 22.48
C HIS A 323 -6.38 28.18 21.99
N MET A 324 -5.61 28.02 20.91
CA MET A 324 -4.85 29.13 20.31
C MET A 324 -5.76 30.25 19.78
N ALA A 325 -6.94 29.93 19.26
CA ALA A 325 -7.91 30.93 18.84
C ALA A 325 -8.51 31.70 20.03
N GLN A 326 -8.79 31.01 21.14
CA GLN A 326 -9.33 31.62 22.36
C GLN A 326 -8.33 32.52 23.08
N VAL A 327 -7.03 32.16 23.12
CA VAL A 327 -5.97 32.97 23.75
C VAL A 327 -5.65 34.24 22.95
N ARG A 328 -6.09 34.33 21.68
CA ARG A 328 -5.84 35.49 20.81
C ARG A 328 -6.95 36.55 20.84
N ILE A 329 -8.05 36.28 21.55
CA ILE A 329 -9.19 37.19 21.80
C ILE A 329 -9.02 37.78 23.21
#